data_AF-A0A2I1DHW7-F1
#
_entry.id   AF-A0A2I1DHW7-F1
#
_cell.length_a   1.000
_cell.length_b   1.000
_cell.length_c   1.000
_cell.angle_alpha   90.00
_cell.angle_beta   90.00
_cell.angle_gamma   90.00
#
_symmetry.space_group_name_H-M   'P 1'
#
loop_
_entity.id
_entity.type
_entity.pdbx_description
1 polymer ?
#
loop_
_entity_poly.entity_id
_entity_poly.type
_entity_poly.pdbx_seq_one_letter_code
_entity_poly.pdbx_strand_id
1 'polypeptide(L)'
;MDQVDKILERDWDAANQRGRETLAAGPLAESAYYDQPTGKVVIELNNGVGLHIPPALIQGIENATPADMAEIVIQARGLGLHFPRLDADLYVPALARGVLGTSAWMRSLGQKGGVSKSPAKAAAARRNGRLGGRPQSAEKKAIS
;
A
#
# COMPACT_ATOMS: atom_id res chain seq x y z
N MET A 1 -3.43 43.48 4.28
CA MET A 1 -3.07 42.23 3.57
C MET A 1 -2.93 41.17 4.63
N ASP A 2 -3.95 40.33 4.71
CA ASP A 2 -4.30 39.58 5.90
C ASP A 2 -3.38 38.39 6.15
N GLN A 3 -3.14 38.14 7.43
CA GLN A 3 -2.25 37.09 7.91
C GLN A 3 -2.72 35.68 7.55
N VAL A 4 -4.00 35.52 7.22
CA VAL A 4 -4.61 34.27 6.74
C VAL A 4 -4.20 33.92 5.31
N ASP A 5 -4.05 34.89 4.41
CA ASP A 5 -3.63 34.66 3.01
C ASP A 5 -2.18 34.15 2.96
N LYS A 6 -1.32 34.68 3.84
CA LYS A 6 0.09 34.27 3.95
C LYS A 6 0.29 32.88 4.54
N ILE A 7 -0.66 32.41 5.36
CA ILE A 7 -0.63 31.04 5.91
C ILE A 7 -1.10 30.07 4.81
N LEU A 8 -2.16 30.42 4.07
CA LEU A 8 -2.62 29.63 2.93
C LEU A 8 -1.57 29.49 1.83
N GLU A 9 -0.91 30.58 1.42
CA GLU A 9 0.14 30.54 0.39
C GLU A 9 1.37 29.73 0.83
N ARG A 10 1.81 29.88 2.09
CA ARG A 10 2.94 29.09 2.62
C ARG A 10 2.64 27.60 2.72
N ASP A 11 1.43 27.24 3.12
CA ASP A 11 1.01 25.84 3.20
C ASP A 11 0.86 25.23 1.79
N TRP A 12 0.43 26.02 0.81
CA TRP A 12 0.32 25.62 -0.60
C TRP A 12 1.68 25.43 -1.26
N ASP A 13 2.63 26.36 -1.04
CA ASP A 13 3.98 26.27 -1.59
C ASP A 13 4.80 25.14 -0.94
N ALA A 14 4.67 24.92 0.37
CA ALA A 14 5.33 23.82 1.07
C ALA A 14 4.74 22.44 0.70
N ALA A 15 3.45 22.37 0.36
CA ALA A 15 2.84 21.18 -0.21
C ALA A 15 3.34 20.92 -1.65
N ASN A 16 3.46 21.98 -2.46
CA ASN A 16 3.99 21.90 -3.83
C ASN A 16 5.47 21.51 -3.87
N GLN A 17 6.29 22.00 -2.95
CA GLN A 17 7.72 21.69 -2.88
C GLN A 17 7.98 20.23 -2.44
N ARG A 18 7.27 19.75 -1.42
CA ARG A 18 7.28 18.32 -1.04
C ARG A 18 6.75 17.43 -2.17
N GLY A 19 5.72 17.89 -2.90
CA GLY A 19 5.22 17.22 -4.11
C GLY A 19 6.29 17.11 -5.20
N ARG A 20 7.06 18.18 -5.45
CA ARG A 20 8.18 18.19 -6.41
C ARG A 20 9.35 17.30 -5.98
N GLU A 21 9.69 17.28 -4.70
CA GLU A 21 10.72 16.37 -4.16
C GLU A 21 10.28 14.91 -4.23
N THR A 22 8.98 14.64 -4.10
CA THR A 22 8.45 13.27 -4.24
C THR A 22 8.32 12.83 -5.71
N LEU A 23 8.01 13.76 -6.63
CA LEU A 23 8.08 13.55 -8.08
C LEU A 23 9.51 13.22 -8.55
N ALA A 24 10.53 13.71 -7.85
CA ALA A 24 11.94 13.47 -8.19
C ALA A 24 12.53 12.18 -7.57
N ALA A 25 11.83 11.52 -6.63
CA ALA A 25 12.43 10.48 -5.77
C ALA A 25 11.76 9.10 -5.79
N GLY A 26 10.61 8.92 -6.46
CA GLY A 26 9.84 7.67 -6.41
C GLY A 26 9.47 7.10 -7.78
N PRO A 27 9.23 5.79 -7.88
CA PRO A 27 8.73 5.17 -9.11
C PRO A 27 7.34 5.75 -9.46
N LEU A 28 7.14 6.03 -10.76
CA LEU A 28 5.92 6.61 -11.32
C LEU A 28 5.22 5.58 -12.20
N ALA A 29 3.89 5.57 -12.22
CA ALA A 29 3.11 4.74 -13.13
C ALA A 29 3.21 5.26 -14.58
N GLU A 30 3.63 4.37 -15.48
CA GLU A 30 3.62 4.57 -16.92
C GLU A 30 2.36 3.96 -17.55
N SER A 31 1.91 2.81 -17.03
CA SER A 31 0.63 2.23 -17.40
C SER A 31 -0.04 1.57 -16.19
N ALA A 32 -1.38 1.48 -16.23
CA ALA A 32 -2.15 0.76 -15.24
C ALA A 32 -3.41 0.17 -15.88
N TYR A 33 -3.72 -1.08 -15.57
CA TYR A 33 -4.93 -1.76 -16.07
C TYR A 33 -5.34 -2.89 -15.12
N TYR A 34 -6.60 -3.31 -15.24
CA TYR A 34 -7.08 -4.52 -14.57
C TYR A 34 -6.91 -5.72 -15.51
N ASP A 35 -6.10 -6.68 -15.09
CA ASP A 35 -5.91 -7.94 -15.79
C ASP A 35 -6.97 -8.95 -15.34
N GLN A 36 -8.04 -9.09 -16.12
CA GLN A 36 -9.16 -9.99 -15.81
C GLN A 36 -8.73 -11.46 -15.66
N PRO A 37 -7.91 -12.05 -16.55
CA PRO A 37 -7.40 -13.41 -16.39
C PRO A 37 -6.76 -13.70 -15.04
N THR A 38 -5.94 -12.79 -14.50
CA THR A 38 -5.27 -13.02 -13.20
C THR A 38 -5.98 -12.38 -12.01
N GLY A 39 -6.99 -11.54 -12.27
CA GLY A 39 -7.76 -10.83 -11.26
C GLY A 39 -6.95 -9.77 -10.51
N LYS A 40 -6.01 -9.08 -11.18
CA LYS A 40 -5.06 -8.16 -10.53
C LYS A 40 -5.08 -6.77 -11.17
N VAL A 41 -4.84 -5.76 -10.35
CA VAL A 41 -4.41 -4.44 -10.84
C VAL A 41 -2.93 -4.57 -11.20
N VAL A 42 -2.61 -4.29 -12.46
CA VAL A 42 -1.25 -4.27 -12.99
C VAL A 42 -0.84 -2.82 -13.15
N ILE A 43 0.35 -2.47 -12.64
CA ILE A 43 0.93 -1.14 -12.72
C ILE A 43 2.36 -1.29 -13.23
N GLU A 44 2.64 -0.80 -14.43
CA GLU A 44 4.01 -0.72 -14.95
C GLU A 44 4.61 0.62 -14.53
N LEU A 45 5.77 0.56 -13.87
CA LEU A 45 6.48 1.74 -13.42
C LEU A 45 7.55 2.15 -14.44
N ASN A 46 7.85 3.44 -14.49
CA ASN A 46 8.85 4.04 -15.39
C ASN A 46 10.30 3.52 -15.21
N ASN A 47 10.55 2.70 -14.20
CA ASN A 47 11.84 2.04 -13.95
C ASN A 47 11.86 0.56 -14.38
N GLY A 48 10.84 0.09 -15.10
CA GLY A 48 10.71 -1.28 -15.59
C GLY A 48 10.19 -2.28 -14.56
N VAL A 49 9.76 -1.83 -13.37
CA VAL A 49 9.14 -2.69 -12.35
C VAL A 49 7.63 -2.77 -12.58
N GLY A 50 7.11 -3.99 -12.71
CA GLY A 50 5.67 -4.27 -12.72
C GLY A 50 5.14 -4.64 -11.33
N LEU A 51 4.06 -4.00 -10.89
CA LEU A 51 3.32 -4.36 -9.68
C LEU A 51 2.03 -5.07 -10.07
N HIS A 52 1.80 -6.28 -9.54
CA HIS A 52 0.60 -7.08 -9.80
C HIS A 52 -0.12 -7.36 -8.49
N ILE A 53 -1.15 -6.57 -8.18
CA ILE A 53 -1.75 -6.54 -6.84
C ILE A 53 -3.23 -6.97 -6.94
N PRO A 54 -3.66 -8.00 -6.20
CA PRO A 54 -5.08 -8.30 -6.07
C PRO A 54 -5.84 -7.11 -5.43
N PRO A 55 -6.96 -6.64 -6.01
CA PRO A 55 -7.73 -5.52 -5.47
C PRO A 55 -8.12 -5.72 -4.00
N ALA A 56 -8.44 -6.95 -3.62
CA ALA A 56 -8.80 -7.34 -2.25
C ALA A 56 -7.75 -7.01 -1.17
N LEU A 57 -6.50 -6.71 -1.56
CA LEU A 57 -5.45 -6.29 -0.63
C LEU A 57 -5.36 -4.77 -0.49
N ILE A 58 -5.93 -4.01 -1.41
CA ILE A 58 -5.84 -2.56 -1.48
C ILE A 58 -7.08 -1.95 -0.81
N GLN A 59 -6.85 -1.20 0.26
CA GLN A 59 -7.93 -0.45 0.93
C GLN A 59 -8.49 0.64 0.01
N GLY A 60 -9.81 0.75 -0.03
CA GLY A 60 -10.57 1.64 -0.91
C GLY A 60 -11.11 0.93 -2.16
N ILE A 61 -10.54 -0.21 -2.56
CA ILE A 61 -10.98 -0.99 -3.72
C ILE A 61 -11.11 -2.49 -3.40
N GLU A 62 -11.10 -2.87 -2.12
CA GLU A 62 -11.04 -4.27 -1.69
C GLU A 62 -12.23 -5.12 -2.13
N ASN A 63 -13.37 -4.48 -2.37
CA ASN A 63 -14.62 -5.11 -2.80
C ASN A 63 -14.99 -4.75 -4.25
N ALA A 64 -14.06 -4.14 -5.00
CA ALA A 64 -14.30 -3.70 -6.37
C ALA A 64 -14.59 -4.89 -7.30
N THR A 65 -15.57 -4.73 -8.18
CA THR A 65 -15.86 -5.71 -9.23
C THR A 65 -14.98 -5.44 -10.47
N PRO A 66 -14.84 -6.42 -11.39
CA PRO A 66 -14.18 -6.19 -12.67
C PRO A 66 -14.75 -4.99 -13.45
N ALA A 67 -16.06 -4.75 -13.34
CA ALA A 67 -16.72 -3.62 -13.99
C ALA A 67 -16.29 -2.28 -13.39
N ASP A 68 -16.03 -2.23 -12.08
CA ASP A 68 -15.58 -1.02 -11.40
C ASP A 68 -14.13 -0.65 -11.75
N MET A 69 -13.33 -1.64 -12.18
CA MET A 69 -11.94 -1.48 -12.59
C MET A 69 -11.75 -1.45 -14.12
N ALA A 70 -12.85 -1.33 -14.87
CA ALA A 70 -12.81 -1.24 -16.33
C ALA A 70 -12.06 0.02 -16.82
N GLU A 71 -12.00 1.06 -15.98
CA GLU A 71 -11.29 2.30 -16.24
C GLU A 71 -10.38 2.64 -15.07
N ILE A 72 -9.10 2.89 -15.36
CA ILE A 72 -8.09 3.35 -14.41
C ILE A 72 -7.37 4.54 -15.08
N VAL A 73 -7.43 5.69 -14.44
CA VAL A 73 -6.83 6.93 -14.96
C VAL A 73 -5.55 7.24 -14.20
N ILE A 74 -4.44 7.37 -14.92
CA ILE A 74 -3.18 7.83 -14.33
C ILE A 74 -3.26 9.36 -14.14
N GLN A 75 -3.02 9.80 -12.91
CA GLN A 75 -3.08 11.20 -12.50
C GLN A 75 -1.71 11.68 -11.98
N ALA A 76 -1.60 12.99 -11.80
CA ALA A 76 -0.46 13.65 -11.15
C ALA A 76 0.90 13.18 -11.70
N ARG A 77 1.00 13.07 -13.04
CA ARG A 77 2.21 12.62 -13.76
C ARG A 77 2.72 11.23 -13.33
N GLY A 78 1.81 10.29 -13.05
CA GLY A 78 2.17 8.93 -12.66
C GLY A 78 2.24 8.68 -11.16
N LEU A 79 1.96 9.70 -10.33
CA LEU A 79 1.91 9.54 -8.87
C LEU A 79 0.59 8.93 -8.38
N GLY A 80 -0.50 9.14 -9.10
CA GLY A 80 -1.84 8.73 -8.70
C GLY A 80 -2.48 7.78 -9.70
N LEU A 81 -3.27 6.84 -9.20
CA LEU A 81 -4.25 6.09 -9.99
C LEU A 81 -5.63 6.44 -9.48
N HIS A 82 -6.50 6.88 -10.38
CA HIS A 82 -7.88 7.18 -10.08
C HIS A 82 -8.79 6.12 -10.71
N PHE A 83 -9.77 5.65 -9.95
CA PHE A 83 -10.78 4.69 -10.37
C PHE A 83 -12.14 5.41 -10.44
N PRO A 84 -12.55 5.94 -11.60
CA PRO A 84 -13.71 6.83 -11.71
C PRO A 84 -15.01 6.23 -11.16
N ARG A 85 -15.20 4.93 -11.34
CA ARG A 85 -16.41 4.23 -10.89
C ARG A 85 -16.47 4.00 -9.39
N LEU A 86 -15.33 4.05 -8.71
CA LEU A 86 -15.19 3.85 -7.28
C LEU A 86 -15.00 5.17 -6.52
N ASP A 87 -14.76 6.26 -7.24
CA ASP A 87 -14.31 7.54 -6.68
C ASP A 87 -13.13 7.34 -5.70
N ALA A 88 -12.17 6.51 -6.14
CA ALA A 88 -11.06 6.08 -5.32
C ALA A 88 -9.72 6.47 -5.95
N ASP A 89 -8.81 6.97 -5.13
CA ASP A 89 -7.46 7.35 -5.53
C ASP A 89 -6.41 6.51 -4.81
N LEU A 90 -5.43 6.04 -5.54
CA LEU A 90 -4.27 5.31 -5.02
C LEU A 90 -2.99 6.06 -5.29
N TYR A 91 -2.10 6.06 -4.30
CA TYR A 91 -0.79 6.71 -4.40
C TYR A 91 0.30 5.70 -4.81
N VAL A 92 0.80 5.81 -6.03
CA VAL A 92 1.73 4.85 -6.66
C VAL A 92 3.02 4.64 -5.83
N PRO A 93 3.69 5.68 -5.30
CA PRO A 93 4.87 5.48 -4.47
C PRO A 93 4.59 4.70 -3.17
N ALA A 94 3.37 4.75 -2.63
CA ALA A 94 3.00 3.92 -1.47
C ALA A 94 2.84 2.44 -1.87
N LEU A 95 2.17 2.17 -3.00
CA LEU A 95 2.03 0.82 -3.54
C LEU A 95 3.40 0.18 -3.84
N ALA A 96 4.33 0.93 -4.42
CA ALA A 96 5.69 0.47 -4.69
C ALA A 96 6.48 0.11 -3.41
N ARG A 97 6.13 0.70 -2.26
CA ARG A 97 6.69 0.35 -0.94
C ARG A 97 5.91 -0.76 -0.23
N GLY A 98 4.90 -1.35 -0.86
CA GLY A 98 4.04 -2.37 -0.27
C GLY A 98 3.01 -1.84 0.72
N VAL A 99 2.75 -0.53 0.72
CA VAL A 99 1.71 0.08 1.55
C VAL A 99 0.39 0.05 0.78
N LEU A 100 -0.50 -0.87 1.16
CA LEU A 100 -1.77 -1.12 0.48
C LEU A 100 -2.99 -0.53 1.19
N GLY A 101 -2.76 0.31 2.20
CA GLY A 101 -3.81 0.94 2.99
C GLY A 101 -3.27 1.47 4.30
N THR A 102 -4.18 1.84 5.19
CA THR A 102 -3.87 2.28 6.55
C THR A 102 -3.15 1.18 7.34
N SER A 103 -2.40 1.57 8.37
CA SER A 103 -1.75 0.61 9.27
C SER A 103 -2.74 -0.37 9.93
N ALA A 104 -3.98 0.07 10.19
CA ALA A 104 -5.02 -0.80 10.73
C ALA A 104 -5.47 -1.85 9.71
N TRP A 105 -5.70 -1.43 8.45
CA TRP A 105 -6.02 -2.33 7.35
C TRP A 105 -4.94 -3.39 7.14
N MET A 106 -3.69 -2.96 7.03
CA MET A 106 -2.53 -3.83 6.83
C MET A 106 -2.39 -4.86 7.97
N ARG A 107 -2.61 -4.44 9.23
CA ARG A 107 -2.66 -5.36 10.38
C ARG A 107 -3.78 -6.39 10.24
N SER A 108 -4.96 -5.98 9.78
CA SER A 108 -6.09 -6.89 9.59
C SER A 108 -5.81 -7.95 8.52
N LEU A 109 -5.16 -7.57 7.41
CA LEU A 109 -4.73 -8.50 6.37
C LEU A 109 -3.71 -9.51 6.91
N GLY A 110 -2.72 -9.03 7.68
CA GLY A 110 -1.73 -9.89 8.34
C GLY A 110 -2.37 -10.86 9.33
N GLN A 111 -3.36 -10.42 10.10
CA GLN A 111 -4.13 -11.29 11.00
C GLN A 111 -4.89 -12.37 10.22
N LYS A 112 -5.62 -12.01 9.16
CA LYS A 112 -6.35 -12.96 8.31
C LYS A 112 -5.40 -14.02 7.71
N GLY A 113 -4.25 -13.62 7.17
CA GLY A 113 -3.22 -14.55 6.67
C GLY A 113 -2.57 -15.40 7.77
N GLY A 114 -2.42 -14.82 8.96
CA GLY A 114 -1.91 -15.49 10.17
C GLY A 114 -2.84 -16.59 10.67
N VAL A 115 -4.16 -16.41 10.55
CA VAL A 115 -5.19 -17.35 11.03
C VAL A 115 -5.29 -18.63 10.21
N SER A 116 -4.75 -18.69 8.99
CA SER A 116 -4.74 -19.94 8.20
C SER A 116 -4.17 -21.11 9.02
N LYS A 117 -5.03 -22.09 9.37
CA LYS A 117 -4.71 -23.29 10.17
C LYS A 117 -4.51 -24.52 9.27
N SER A 118 -3.70 -24.41 8.21
CA SER A 118 -3.45 -25.59 7.37
C SER A 118 -2.60 -26.63 8.12
N PRO A 119 -2.82 -27.95 7.90
CA PRO A 119 -1.98 -29.01 8.48
C PRO A 119 -0.48 -28.80 8.16
N ALA A 120 -0.18 -28.32 6.95
CA ALA A 120 1.18 -27.98 6.52
C ALA A 120 1.77 -26.83 7.34
N LYS A 121 1.01 -25.77 7.63
CA LYS A 121 1.43 -24.66 8.48
C LYS A 121 1.62 -25.09 9.93
N ALA A 122 0.76 -25.98 10.45
CA ALA A 122 0.92 -26.55 11.77
C ALA A 122 2.17 -27.45 11.87
N ALA A 123 2.45 -28.28 10.87
CA ALA A 123 3.67 -29.09 10.81
C ALA A 123 4.94 -28.22 10.71
N ALA A 124 4.91 -27.16 9.89
CA ALA A 124 5.99 -26.20 9.79
C ALA A 124 6.21 -25.44 11.11
N ALA A 125 5.15 -25.00 11.78
CA ALA A 125 5.23 -24.33 13.08
C ALA A 125 5.84 -25.23 14.17
N ARG A 126 5.47 -26.52 14.23
CA ARG A 126 6.07 -27.49 15.15
C ARG A 126 7.57 -27.68 14.88
N ARG A 127 7.95 -27.80 13.61
CA ARG A 127 9.37 -27.91 13.20
C ARG A 127 10.15 -26.66 13.58
N ASN A 128 9.60 -25.48 13.34
CA ASN A 128 10.24 -24.19 13.65
C ASN A 128 10.31 -23.94 15.17
N GLY A 129 9.29 -24.31 15.94
CA GLY A 129 9.31 -24.23 17.40
C GLY A 129 10.42 -25.09 18.03
N ARG A 130 10.77 -26.22 17.41
CA ARG A 130 11.90 -27.08 17.83
C ARG A 130 13.28 -26.42 17.62
N LEU A 131 13.35 -25.41 16.76
CA LEU A 131 14.56 -24.64 16.45
C LEU A 131 14.65 -23.31 17.24
N GLY A 132 13.70 -23.05 18.14
CA GLY A 132 13.64 -21.83 18.96
C GLY A 132 12.55 -20.88 18.50
N GLY A 133 11.49 -20.74 19.30
CA GLY A 133 10.46 -19.71 19.11
C GLY A 133 10.91 -18.32 19.56
N ARG A 134 9.97 -17.36 19.58
CA ARG A 134 10.20 -16.00 20.09
C ARG A 134 10.85 -16.08 21.48
N PRO A 135 12.08 -15.58 21.67
CA PRO A 135 12.74 -15.62 22.98
C PRO A 135 11.88 -14.88 24.00
N GLN A 136 11.73 -15.46 25.20
CA GLN A 136 11.03 -14.79 26.29
C GLN A 136 11.83 -13.56 26.70
N SER A 137 11.22 -12.38 26.70
CA SER A 137 11.83 -11.18 27.28
C SER A 137 12.12 -11.48 28.75
N ALA A 138 13.40 -11.52 29.11
CA ALA A 138 13.83 -11.53 30.49
C ALA A 138 13.27 -10.26 31.16
N GLU A 139 12.35 -10.45 32.11
CA GLU A 139 11.93 -9.39 33.03
C GLU A 139 13.17 -8.74 33.65
N LYS A 140 13.19 -7.40 33.65
CA LYS A 140 14.19 -6.60 34.33
C LYS A 140 14.17 -6.96 35.81
N LYS A 141 15.14 -7.75 36.27
CA LYS A 141 15.40 -7.89 37.70
C LYS A 141 16.02 -6.58 38.17
N ALA A 142 15.26 -5.81 38.94
CA ALA A 142 15.75 -4.71 39.72
C ALA A 142 16.96 -5.18 40.54
N ILE A 143 18.07 -4.44 40.46
CA ILE A 143 19.17 -4.59 41.39
C ILE A 143 19.17 -3.33 42.23
N SER A 144 18.96 -3.57 43.52
CA SER A 144 19.04 -2.61 44.63
C SER A 144 20.45 -2.07 44.82
#